data_AF-A0A7E6CPH9-F1
#
_entry.id   AF-A0A7E6CPH9-F1
#
_cell.length_a   1.000
_cell.length_b   1.000
_cell.length_c   1.000
_cell.angle_alpha   90.00
_cell.angle_beta   90.00
_cell.angle_gamma   90.00
#
_symmetry.space_group_name_H-M   'P 1'
#
loop_
_entity.id
_entity.type
_entity.pdbx_description
1 polymer ?
#
loop_
_entity_poly.entity_id
_entity_poly.type
_entity_poly.pdbx_seq_one_letter_code
_entity_poly.pdbx_strand_id
1 'polypeptide(L)'
;MEAGAARGAAGGYPVDVLEDDPDGCREAALAYYAALRAGTRPTEEVFSLPTGEQVTLEAPSVCFCSVHRDEPQHQILALVSPRDTKTVMAVHLQGSWWATEDVLRTSDPAREGLVKVQSFAERIVLFILNVVVFGRLERRLDNDDMFFLPFSGKEEAKVLWRDGAAVGFYTTKAKGSLCGNGTGACYLLPVLDTVFVRRGHRCRGLGMAMLQDFCEDFREDSALGVSWPISPAMLQVCRKFLSAHPEERGRLWEVEPPGAWGQRDSIWLKVQLGQSRLPDPLPGNPSEDGSSPGQTSQDDGPRQSRSGESSQERIGGVEPEEAKEDQDCAVGEAAAELPGRRCRAELDGKRA
;
A
#
# COMPACT_ATOMS: atom_id res chain seq x y z
N MET A 1 -32.92 3.96 16.03
CA MET A 1 -31.69 3.94 16.86
C MET A 1 -30.61 4.48 15.95
N GLU A 2 -30.14 5.69 16.21
CA GLU A 2 -29.18 6.38 15.35
C GLU A 2 -27.90 5.56 15.25
N ALA A 3 -27.51 5.18 14.03
CA ALA A 3 -26.12 4.84 13.73
C ALA A 3 -25.32 6.16 13.77
N GLY A 4 -25.14 6.68 14.99
CA GLY A 4 -24.23 7.77 15.23
C GLY A 4 -22.86 7.30 14.79
N ALA A 5 -22.24 8.04 13.87
CA ALA A 5 -20.80 8.03 13.73
C ALA A 5 -20.21 8.02 15.15
N ALA A 6 -19.30 7.09 15.44
CA ALA A 6 -18.55 7.12 16.68
C ALA A 6 -17.68 8.38 16.67
N ARG A 7 -18.28 9.54 16.91
CA ARG A 7 -17.61 10.75 17.37
C ARG A 7 -17.04 10.38 18.72
N GLY A 8 -15.81 9.86 18.76
CA GLY A 8 -14.96 9.57 19.92
C GLY A 8 -15.64 9.66 21.28
N ALA A 9 -16.72 8.89 21.50
CA ALA A 9 -17.60 9.10 22.64
C ALA A 9 -17.01 8.50 23.93
N ALA A 10 -15.80 7.93 23.84
CA ALA A 10 -15.02 7.40 24.95
C ALA A 10 -13.51 7.66 24.78
N GLY A 11 -13.10 8.82 24.23
CA GLY A 11 -11.77 9.39 24.46
C GLY A 11 -10.55 8.75 23.77
N GLY A 12 -10.73 7.97 22.69
CA GLY A 12 -9.62 7.40 21.92
C GLY A 12 -9.95 7.17 20.45
N TYR A 13 -8.92 7.11 19.62
CA TYR A 13 -9.02 6.75 18.20
C TYR A 13 -8.79 5.24 18.02
N PRO A 14 -9.05 4.65 16.84
CA PRO A 14 -8.93 3.20 16.64
C PRO A 14 -7.58 2.64 17.08
N VAL A 15 -6.47 3.32 16.79
CA VAL A 15 -5.13 2.88 17.17
C VAL A 15 -4.90 2.86 18.69
N ASP A 16 -5.72 3.58 19.46
CA ASP A 16 -5.61 3.72 20.91
C ASP A 16 -6.49 2.69 21.66
N VAL A 17 -7.59 2.25 21.04
CA VAL A 17 -8.64 1.46 21.72
C VAL A 17 -8.80 0.04 21.17
N LEU A 18 -8.32 -0.21 19.95
CA LEU A 18 -8.48 -1.52 19.33
C LEU A 18 -7.57 -2.54 20.03
N GLU A 19 -8.17 -3.62 20.51
CA GLU A 19 -7.40 -4.77 21.00
C GLU A 19 -6.62 -5.41 19.84
N ASP A 20 -5.44 -5.97 20.14
CA ASP A 20 -4.58 -6.62 19.16
C ASP A 20 -5.11 -8.03 18.80
N ASP A 21 -6.31 -8.05 18.23
CA ASP A 21 -7.06 -9.25 17.84
C ASP A 21 -7.54 -9.15 16.38
N PRO A 22 -6.68 -9.55 15.41
CA PRO A 22 -7.03 -9.57 13.98
C PRO A 22 -8.20 -10.49 13.66
N ASP A 23 -8.32 -11.62 14.36
CA ASP A 23 -9.34 -12.63 14.12
C ASP A 23 -10.71 -12.13 14.58
N GLY A 24 -10.80 -11.55 15.79
CA GLY A 24 -12.03 -10.92 16.26
C GLY A 24 -12.48 -9.75 15.39
N CYS A 25 -11.53 -8.94 14.87
CA CYS A 25 -11.84 -7.90 13.89
C CYS A 25 -12.47 -8.48 12.62
N ARG A 26 -11.92 -9.59 12.12
CA ARG A 26 -12.43 -10.28 10.92
C ARG A 26 -13.81 -10.88 11.17
N GLU A 27 -14.01 -11.56 12.30
CA GLU A 27 -15.31 -12.14 12.67
C GLU A 27 -16.40 -11.07 12.76
N ALA A 28 -16.10 -9.94 13.41
CA ALA A 28 -17.01 -8.80 13.49
C ALA A 28 -17.34 -8.23 12.10
N ALA A 29 -16.35 -8.12 11.22
CA ALA A 29 -16.53 -7.69 9.83
C ALA A 29 -17.42 -8.66 9.03
N LEU A 30 -17.18 -9.97 9.15
CA LEU A 30 -18.00 -11.00 8.49
C LEU A 30 -19.44 -10.99 9.00
N ALA A 31 -19.63 -10.92 10.32
CA ALA A 31 -20.96 -10.84 10.93
C ALA A 31 -21.71 -9.58 10.49
N TYR A 32 -21.03 -8.43 10.45
CA TYR A 32 -21.59 -7.18 9.96
C TYR A 32 -22.08 -7.33 8.51
N TYR A 33 -21.22 -7.83 7.62
CA TYR A 33 -21.52 -7.96 6.19
C TYR A 33 -22.65 -8.98 5.93
N ALA A 34 -22.69 -10.08 6.69
CA ALA A 34 -23.76 -11.07 6.61
C ALA A 34 -25.11 -10.47 7.01
N ALA A 35 -25.16 -9.71 8.10
CA ALA A 35 -26.37 -9.00 8.53
C ALA A 35 -26.83 -7.96 7.50
N LEU A 36 -25.88 -7.26 6.88
CA LEU A 36 -26.15 -6.31 5.81
C LEU A 36 -26.79 -6.97 4.59
N ARG A 37 -26.26 -8.13 4.15
CA ARG A 37 -26.83 -8.91 3.03
C ARG A 37 -28.18 -9.53 3.35
N ALA A 38 -28.39 -9.96 4.59
CA ALA A 38 -29.65 -10.57 5.01
C ALA A 38 -30.79 -9.55 5.17
N GLY A 39 -30.50 -8.24 5.07
CA GLY A 39 -31.49 -7.19 5.31
C GLY A 39 -32.00 -7.18 6.76
N THR A 40 -31.24 -7.77 7.69
CA THR A 40 -31.60 -7.85 9.11
C THR A 40 -31.23 -6.59 9.89
N ARG A 41 -30.49 -5.68 9.25
CA ARG A 41 -30.15 -4.35 9.79
C ARG A 41 -31.25 -3.34 9.44
N PRO A 42 -31.33 -2.20 10.17
CA PRO A 42 -32.28 -1.15 9.85
C PRO A 42 -32.14 -0.71 8.38
N THR A 43 -33.26 -0.47 7.71
CA THR A 43 -33.34 -0.10 6.28
C THR A 43 -32.66 1.23 5.93
N GLU A 44 -32.25 2.03 6.92
CA GLU A 44 -31.60 3.34 6.74
C GLU A 44 -30.39 3.50 7.68
N GLU A 45 -29.48 2.53 7.69
CA GLU A 45 -28.19 2.71 8.38
C GLU A 45 -27.30 3.62 7.51
N VAL A 46 -26.97 4.81 8.02
CA VAL A 46 -26.24 5.83 7.28
C VAL A 46 -24.97 6.20 8.02
N PHE A 47 -23.86 6.29 7.29
CA PHE A 47 -22.60 6.82 7.80
C PHE A 47 -22.46 8.30 7.46
N SER A 48 -22.22 9.13 8.48
CA SER A 48 -21.97 10.56 8.31
C SER A 48 -20.47 10.83 8.24
N LEU A 49 -20.02 11.36 7.12
CA LEU A 49 -18.62 11.74 6.91
C LEU A 49 -18.28 13.03 7.68
N PRO A 50 -16.99 13.29 7.95
CA PRO A 50 -16.55 14.56 8.54
C PRO A 50 -16.96 15.80 7.71
N THR A 51 -17.20 15.62 6.41
CA THR A 51 -17.69 16.68 5.50
C THR A 51 -19.19 17.00 5.65
N GLY A 52 -19.93 16.19 6.43
CA GLY A 52 -21.39 16.27 6.57
C GLY A 52 -22.15 15.49 5.49
N GLU A 53 -21.46 14.90 4.51
CA GLU A 53 -22.08 14.00 3.53
C GLU A 53 -22.50 12.70 4.21
N GLN A 54 -23.68 12.21 3.84
CA GLN A 54 -24.28 10.98 4.37
C GLN A 54 -24.25 9.90 3.30
N VAL A 55 -23.78 8.71 3.69
CA VAL A 55 -23.64 7.56 2.81
C VAL A 55 -24.44 6.40 3.37
N THR A 56 -25.35 5.86 2.58
CA THR A 56 -26.11 4.66 2.97
C THR A 56 -25.19 3.45 3.04
N LEU A 57 -25.24 2.74 4.16
CA LEU A 57 -24.51 1.50 4.37
C LEU A 57 -25.33 0.38 3.74
N GLU A 58 -24.90 -0.07 2.56
CA GLU A 58 -25.55 -1.13 1.80
C GLU A 58 -24.50 -2.12 1.28
N ALA A 59 -24.91 -3.35 0.97
CA ALA A 59 -23.99 -4.36 0.46
C ALA A 59 -23.13 -3.94 -0.76
N PRO A 60 -23.63 -3.15 -1.74
CA PRO A 60 -22.80 -2.68 -2.86
C PRO A 60 -21.84 -1.54 -2.49
N SER A 61 -22.08 -0.79 -1.40
CA SER A 61 -21.19 0.28 -0.95
C SER A 61 -20.08 -0.22 -0.01
N VAL A 62 -20.06 -1.51 0.29
CA VAL A 62 -19.09 -2.11 1.22
C VAL A 62 -18.31 -3.25 0.57
N CYS A 63 -16.99 -3.24 0.72
CA CYS A 63 -16.11 -4.30 0.22
C CYS A 63 -15.10 -4.76 1.28
N PHE A 64 -14.60 -5.99 1.15
CA PHE A 64 -13.50 -6.48 1.98
C PHE A 64 -12.15 -5.99 1.42
N CYS A 65 -11.28 -5.54 2.31
CA CYS A 65 -9.92 -5.13 2.00
C CYS A 65 -8.93 -5.93 2.85
N SER A 66 -7.97 -6.61 2.21
CA SER A 66 -6.86 -7.24 2.91
C SER A 66 -5.91 -6.18 3.45
N VAL A 67 -5.53 -6.31 4.72
CA VAL A 67 -4.58 -5.42 5.40
C VAL A 67 -3.13 -5.85 5.13
N HIS A 68 -2.93 -7.10 4.71
CA HIS A 68 -1.64 -7.69 4.34
C HIS A 68 -1.69 -8.23 2.91
N ARG A 69 -0.54 -8.21 2.22
CA ARG A 69 -0.41 -8.82 0.89
C ARG A 69 -0.63 -10.34 0.91
N ASP A 70 0.06 -10.98 1.85
CA ASP A 70 0.28 -12.43 1.84
C ASP A 70 -0.62 -13.17 2.85
N GLU A 71 -1.46 -12.44 3.59
CA GLU A 71 -2.31 -12.98 4.66
C GLU A 71 -3.78 -12.58 4.38
N PRO A 72 -4.46 -13.27 3.46
CA PRO A 72 -5.83 -12.95 3.07
C PRO A 72 -6.84 -13.17 4.20
N GLN A 73 -6.47 -13.81 5.30
CA GLN A 73 -7.28 -13.90 6.51
C GLN A 73 -7.45 -12.55 7.22
N HIS A 74 -6.48 -11.64 7.12
CA HIS A 74 -6.50 -10.35 7.81
C HIS A 74 -7.21 -9.30 6.96
N GLN A 75 -8.55 -9.35 6.95
CA GLN A 75 -9.42 -8.45 6.16
C GLN A 75 -10.28 -7.56 7.06
N ILE A 76 -10.51 -6.35 6.58
CA ILE A 76 -11.44 -5.37 7.16
C ILE A 76 -12.50 -4.98 6.13
N LEU A 77 -13.67 -4.50 6.59
CA LEU A 77 -14.65 -3.91 5.67
C LEU A 77 -14.29 -2.44 5.43
N ALA A 78 -14.37 -2.04 4.17
CA ALA A 78 -14.24 -0.67 3.72
C ALA A 78 -15.57 -0.19 3.12
N LEU A 79 -15.99 1.00 3.50
CA LEU A 79 -17.08 1.75 2.86
C LEU A 79 -16.49 2.54 1.71
N VAL A 80 -17.00 2.31 0.50
CA VAL A 80 -16.57 3.03 -0.71
C VAL A 80 -17.58 4.09 -1.12
N SER A 81 -17.09 5.12 -1.80
CA SER A 81 -17.91 6.19 -2.36
C SER A 81 -18.90 5.63 -3.37
N PRO A 82 -20.22 5.92 -3.25
CA PRO A 82 -21.19 5.56 -4.26
C PRO A 82 -20.91 6.18 -5.64
N ARG A 83 -20.10 7.25 -5.70
CA ARG A 83 -19.85 8.01 -6.93
C ARG A 83 -18.83 7.34 -7.85
N ASP A 84 -17.82 6.69 -7.27
CA ASP A 84 -16.69 6.14 -8.03
C ASP A 84 -16.33 4.69 -7.64
N THR A 85 -16.97 4.14 -6.60
CA THR A 85 -16.78 2.79 -6.02
C THR A 85 -15.33 2.41 -5.69
N LYS A 86 -14.42 3.38 -5.73
CA LYS A 86 -12.96 3.21 -5.62
C LYS A 86 -12.39 3.98 -4.44
N THR A 87 -13.02 5.08 -4.06
CA THR A 87 -12.61 5.91 -2.94
C THR A 87 -13.11 5.30 -1.64
N VAL A 88 -12.19 4.78 -0.83
CA VAL A 88 -12.49 4.31 0.53
C VAL A 88 -12.71 5.52 1.44
N MET A 89 -13.88 5.57 2.08
CA MET A 89 -14.30 6.69 2.92
C MET A 89 -14.21 6.36 4.41
N ALA A 90 -14.51 5.11 4.77
CA ALA A 90 -14.48 4.62 6.14
C ALA A 90 -14.14 3.13 6.18
N VAL A 91 -13.74 2.66 7.37
CA VAL A 91 -13.51 1.24 7.64
C VAL A 91 -14.26 0.80 8.89
N HIS A 92 -14.69 -0.46 8.92
CA HIS A 92 -15.37 -1.03 10.06
C HIS A 92 -14.39 -1.82 10.93
N LEU A 93 -14.22 -1.39 12.18
CA LEU A 93 -13.29 -1.95 13.15
C LEU A 93 -14.04 -2.24 14.46
N GLN A 94 -13.98 -3.50 14.94
CA GLN A 94 -14.63 -3.97 16.17
C GLN A 94 -16.06 -3.40 16.40
N GLY A 95 -16.93 -3.52 15.39
CA GLY A 95 -18.35 -3.15 15.51
C GLY A 95 -18.67 -1.68 15.26
N SER A 96 -17.68 -0.83 14.93
CA SER A 96 -17.87 0.60 14.67
C SER A 96 -17.28 1.02 13.32
N TRP A 97 -17.93 1.98 12.66
CA TRP A 97 -17.40 2.64 11.46
C TRP A 97 -16.55 3.84 11.82
N TRP A 98 -15.39 3.94 11.18
CA TRP A 98 -14.41 5.00 11.38
C TRP A 98 -14.05 5.64 10.05
N ALA A 99 -14.14 6.97 9.98
CA ALA A 99 -13.66 7.69 8.81
C ALA A 99 -12.16 7.48 8.66
N THR A 100 -11.66 7.44 7.42
CA THR A 100 -10.24 7.19 7.16
C THR A 100 -9.31 8.18 7.87
N GLU A 101 -9.72 9.45 7.99
CA GLU A 101 -8.97 10.46 8.74
C GLU A 101 -8.97 10.25 10.26
N ASP A 102 -10.02 9.65 10.83
CA ASP A 102 -10.06 9.33 12.27
C ASP A 102 -9.20 8.10 12.59
N VAL A 103 -9.08 7.15 11.66
CA VAL A 103 -8.15 6.02 11.78
C VAL A 103 -6.70 6.51 11.85
N LEU A 104 -6.38 7.61 11.17
CA LEU A 104 -5.04 8.20 11.16
C LEU A 104 -4.75 9.10 12.36
N ARG A 105 -5.63 9.15 13.38
CA ARG A 105 -5.42 9.97 14.57
C ARG A 105 -5.12 9.12 15.80
N THR A 106 -4.55 9.78 16.80
CA THR A 106 -4.27 9.21 18.12
C THR A 106 -4.51 10.28 19.19
N SER A 107 -4.99 9.85 20.35
CA SER A 107 -5.11 10.66 21.55
C SER A 107 -3.95 10.41 22.53
N ASP A 108 -3.09 9.42 22.24
CA ASP A 108 -1.93 9.09 23.06
C ASP A 108 -0.76 10.04 22.77
N PRO A 109 -0.37 10.92 23.71
CA PRO A 109 0.76 11.83 23.50
C PRO A 109 2.11 11.12 23.42
N ALA A 110 2.21 9.86 23.84
CA ALA A 110 3.44 9.07 23.70
C ALA A 110 3.69 8.64 22.24
N ARG A 111 2.66 8.66 21.41
CA ARG A 111 2.71 8.30 19.99
C ARG A 111 3.09 9.51 19.15
N GLU A 112 4.36 9.90 19.21
CA GLU A 112 4.96 11.02 18.49
C GLU A 112 6.27 10.60 17.83
N GLY A 113 6.58 11.14 16.65
CA GLY A 113 7.78 10.79 15.89
C GLY A 113 7.66 9.45 15.14
N LEU A 114 8.79 8.82 14.84
CA LEU A 114 8.84 7.55 14.10
C LEU A 114 8.62 6.38 15.07
N VAL A 115 7.49 5.69 14.91
CA VAL A 115 7.09 4.58 15.78
C VAL A 115 7.01 3.31 14.93
N LYS A 116 7.68 2.24 15.38
CA LYS A 116 7.64 0.93 14.73
C LYS A 116 6.24 0.33 14.81
N VAL A 117 5.74 -0.20 13.69
CA VAL A 117 4.47 -0.91 13.63
C VAL A 117 4.64 -2.27 14.30
N GLN A 118 3.86 -2.51 15.36
CA GLN A 118 3.86 -3.71 16.18
C GLN A 118 2.46 -4.29 16.38
N SER A 119 1.41 -3.46 16.33
CA SER A 119 0.02 -3.93 16.49
C SER A 119 -0.76 -3.99 15.18
N PHE A 120 -1.84 -4.75 15.17
CA PHE A 120 -2.80 -4.81 14.07
C PHE A 120 -3.44 -3.44 13.80
N ALA A 121 -3.71 -2.66 14.84
CA ALA A 121 -4.25 -1.31 14.70
C ALA A 121 -3.28 -0.36 13.97
N GLU A 122 -1.99 -0.42 14.31
CA GLU A 122 -0.94 0.33 13.59
C GLU A 122 -0.76 -0.18 12.16
N ARG A 123 -0.98 -1.47 11.92
CA ARG A 123 -1.00 -2.01 10.56
C ARG A 123 -2.17 -1.47 9.74
N ILE A 124 -3.35 -1.30 10.34
CA ILE A 124 -4.49 -0.64 9.68
C ILE A 124 -4.14 0.81 9.35
N VAL A 125 -3.47 1.55 10.24
CA VAL A 125 -2.97 2.91 9.96
C VAL A 125 -2.03 2.91 8.75
N LEU A 126 -1.08 1.97 8.70
CA LEU A 126 -0.16 1.81 7.56
C LEU A 126 -0.92 1.49 6.26
N PHE A 127 -1.93 0.61 6.32
CA PHE A 127 -2.79 0.28 5.19
C PHE A 127 -3.54 1.53 4.67
N ILE A 128 -4.13 2.32 5.55
CA ILE A 128 -4.83 3.56 5.15
C ILE A 128 -3.85 4.55 4.53
N LEU A 129 -2.66 4.75 5.10
CA LEU A 129 -1.66 5.65 4.52
C LEU A 129 -1.19 5.18 3.14
N ASN A 130 -0.92 3.89 2.96
CA ASN A 130 -0.36 3.35 1.72
C ASN A 130 -1.42 3.18 0.62
N VAL A 131 -2.49 2.45 0.90
CA VAL A 131 -3.45 2.02 -0.11
C VAL A 131 -4.47 3.12 -0.38
N VAL A 132 -4.96 3.80 0.66
CA VAL A 132 -6.02 4.81 0.53
C VAL A 132 -5.43 6.19 0.25
N VAL A 133 -4.62 6.72 1.17
CA VAL A 133 -4.12 8.10 1.04
C VAL A 133 -3.11 8.22 -0.10
N PHE A 134 -2.05 7.42 -0.08
CA PHE A 134 -1.03 7.46 -1.11
C PHE A 134 -1.52 6.85 -2.42
N GLY A 135 -2.15 5.68 -2.38
CA GLY A 135 -2.60 4.95 -3.57
C GLY A 135 -3.75 5.61 -4.33
N ARG A 136 -4.63 6.38 -3.65
CA ARG A 136 -5.83 6.98 -4.28
C ARG A 136 -5.91 8.50 -4.14
N LEU A 137 -5.78 9.04 -2.94
CA LEU A 137 -6.13 10.45 -2.68
C LEU A 137 -5.04 11.44 -3.11
N GLU A 138 -3.77 11.14 -2.84
CA GLU A 138 -2.67 12.06 -3.08
C GLU A 138 -1.93 11.82 -4.41
N ARG A 139 -2.23 10.71 -5.10
CA ARG A 139 -1.63 10.38 -6.39
C ARG A 139 -2.56 10.84 -7.51
N ARG A 140 -2.02 11.64 -8.44
CA ARG A 140 -2.67 11.87 -9.73
C ARG A 140 -2.47 10.60 -10.55
N LEU A 141 -3.50 9.76 -10.62
CA LEU A 141 -3.50 8.59 -11.51
C LEU A 141 -4.33 8.96 -12.74
N ASP A 142 -3.64 9.17 -13.85
CA ASP A 142 -4.26 9.15 -15.18
C ASP A 142 -4.46 7.69 -15.66
N ASN A 143 -3.98 6.71 -14.88
CA ASN A 143 -4.01 5.29 -15.18
C ASN A 143 -4.47 4.49 -13.95
N ASP A 144 -5.62 3.84 -14.08
CA ASP A 144 -6.37 3.15 -13.01
C ASP A 144 -5.71 1.85 -12.49
N ASP A 145 -4.54 1.46 -13.00
CA ASP A 145 -3.99 0.11 -12.81
C ASP A 145 -2.89 -0.05 -11.73
N MET A 146 -2.50 1.02 -11.04
CA MET A 146 -1.41 0.96 -10.05
C MET A 146 -1.89 1.18 -8.61
N PHE A 147 -2.56 0.17 -8.05
CA PHE A 147 -2.77 0.09 -6.60
C PHE A 147 -1.51 -0.45 -5.95
N PHE A 148 -0.95 0.31 -5.01
CA PHE A 148 -0.01 -0.30 -4.08
C PHE A 148 -0.77 -1.35 -3.30
N LEU A 149 -0.28 -2.58 -3.40
CA LEU A 149 -0.75 -3.66 -2.56
C LEU A 149 -0.39 -3.34 -1.11
N PRO A 150 -1.16 -3.84 -0.14
CA PRO A 150 -0.74 -3.79 1.25
C PRO A 150 0.66 -4.39 1.41
N PHE A 151 1.40 -3.96 2.42
CA PHE A 151 2.72 -4.53 2.69
C PHE A 151 2.60 -5.97 3.21
N SER A 152 3.68 -6.74 3.06
CA SER A 152 3.73 -8.09 3.61
C SER A 152 3.67 -8.06 5.14
N GLY A 153 3.11 -9.12 5.74
CA GLY A 153 3.21 -9.40 7.18
C GLY A 153 4.66 -9.30 7.69
N LYS A 154 5.61 -9.68 6.84
CA LYS A 154 7.04 -9.83 7.15
C LYS A 154 7.86 -8.55 6.97
N GLU A 155 7.26 -7.51 6.40
CA GLU A 155 7.93 -6.24 6.17
C GLU A 155 7.83 -5.35 7.40
N GLU A 156 8.97 -4.84 7.81
CA GLU A 156 9.05 -3.87 8.89
C GLU A 156 8.66 -2.49 8.37
N ALA A 157 7.96 -1.74 9.23
CA ALA A 157 7.50 -0.40 8.91
C ALA A 157 7.57 0.48 10.15
N LYS A 158 7.79 1.77 9.95
CA LYS A 158 7.55 2.80 10.95
C LYS A 158 6.54 3.82 10.43
N VAL A 159 5.60 4.20 11.28
CA VAL A 159 4.67 5.30 11.03
C VAL A 159 5.22 6.56 11.69
N LEU A 160 5.20 7.67 10.94
CA LEU A 160 5.54 8.98 11.47
C LEU A 160 4.29 9.65 12.02
N TRP A 161 4.27 9.85 13.33
CA TRP A 161 3.25 10.57 14.07
C TRP A 161 3.70 12.00 14.34
N ARG A 162 2.78 12.95 14.17
CA ARG A 162 3.00 14.36 14.50
C ARG A 162 1.68 15.02 14.85
N ASP A 163 1.66 15.72 15.97
CA ASP A 163 0.50 16.50 16.44
C ASP A 163 -0.79 15.65 16.53
N GLY A 164 -0.67 14.42 17.03
CA GLY A 164 -1.80 13.49 17.19
C GLY A 164 -2.31 12.85 15.89
N ALA A 165 -1.54 12.95 14.79
CA ALA A 165 -1.90 12.34 13.51
C ALA A 165 -0.74 11.58 12.86
N ALA A 166 -1.07 10.51 12.15
CA ALA A 166 -0.15 9.80 11.27
C ALA A 166 0.03 10.59 9.97
N VAL A 167 1.26 11.07 9.73
CA VAL A 167 1.59 12.01 8.64
C VAL A 167 2.47 11.41 7.56
N GLY A 168 2.95 10.19 7.76
CA GLY A 168 3.79 9.47 6.82
C GLY A 168 4.19 8.11 7.35
N PHE A 169 4.93 7.37 6.55
CA PHE A 169 5.52 6.10 6.94
C PHE A 169 6.76 5.82 6.10
N TYR A 170 7.55 4.86 6.55
CA TYR A 170 8.46 4.15 5.65
C TYR A 170 8.43 2.65 5.94
N THR A 171 8.82 1.86 4.94
CA THR A 171 8.98 0.40 5.04
C THR A 171 10.40 -0.02 4.71
N THR A 172 10.82 -1.15 5.26
CA THR A 172 12.14 -1.72 5.02
C THR A 172 12.07 -3.18 4.61
N LYS A 173 13.01 -3.59 3.78
CA LYS A 173 13.34 -5.00 3.54
C LYS A 173 14.53 -5.33 4.40
N ALA A 174 14.35 -6.28 5.31
CA ALA A 174 15.43 -6.74 6.16
C ALA A 174 16.46 -7.53 5.34
N LYS A 175 17.73 -7.40 5.70
CA LYS A 175 18.78 -8.27 5.18
C LYS A 175 18.42 -9.73 5.50
N GLY A 176 18.44 -10.60 4.49
CA GLY A 176 18.04 -11.99 4.59
C GLY A 176 16.55 -12.26 4.34
N SER A 177 15.70 -11.23 4.22
CA SER A 177 14.29 -11.44 3.85
C SER A 177 14.16 -11.83 2.37
N LEU A 178 13.14 -12.64 2.04
CA LEU A 178 12.89 -13.08 0.67
C LEU A 178 12.55 -11.89 -0.26
N CYS A 179 13.05 -11.95 -1.48
CA CYS A 179 12.67 -11.07 -2.57
C CYS A 179 11.30 -11.52 -3.13
N GLY A 180 10.44 -10.56 -3.47
CA GLY A 180 9.05 -10.83 -3.88
C GLY A 180 8.87 -11.48 -5.26
N ASN A 181 9.95 -11.85 -5.96
CA ASN A 181 9.93 -12.32 -7.35
C ASN A 181 9.89 -13.85 -7.50
N GLY A 182 9.67 -14.61 -6.42
CA GLY A 182 9.56 -16.08 -6.48
C GLY A 182 10.87 -16.81 -6.79
N THR A 183 12.00 -16.10 -6.88
CA THR A 183 13.32 -16.69 -7.18
C THR A 183 13.96 -17.41 -6.00
N GLY A 184 13.40 -17.27 -4.80
CA GLY A 184 14.00 -17.74 -3.55
C GLY A 184 15.23 -16.92 -3.10
N ALA A 185 15.56 -15.83 -3.81
CA ALA A 185 16.66 -14.95 -3.42
C ALA A 185 16.29 -14.11 -2.19
N CYS A 186 17.29 -13.77 -1.37
CA CYS A 186 17.13 -12.91 -0.21
C CYS A 186 17.88 -11.58 -0.40
N TYR A 187 17.36 -10.50 0.20
CA TYR A 187 18.05 -9.21 0.24
C TYR A 187 19.41 -9.34 0.92
N LEU A 188 20.47 -8.82 0.28
CA LEU A 188 21.84 -8.93 0.75
C LEU A 188 22.27 -7.75 1.66
N LEU A 189 21.40 -6.77 1.83
CA LEU A 189 21.55 -5.60 2.68
C LEU A 189 20.17 -5.07 3.11
N PRO A 190 20.08 -4.30 4.19
CA PRO A 190 18.84 -3.59 4.52
C PRO A 190 18.49 -2.59 3.43
N VAL A 191 17.21 -2.53 3.04
CA VAL A 191 16.72 -1.61 1.99
C VAL A 191 15.54 -0.80 2.51
N LEU A 192 15.64 0.53 2.41
CA LEU A 192 14.54 1.45 2.57
C LEU A 192 13.66 1.38 1.32
N ASP A 193 12.49 0.78 1.46
CA ASP A 193 11.69 0.32 0.33
C ASP A 193 10.69 1.37 -0.14
N THR A 194 9.78 1.75 0.74
CA THR A 194 8.79 2.79 0.46
C THR A 194 8.92 3.89 1.49
N VAL A 195 8.89 5.15 1.05
CA VAL A 195 8.86 6.32 1.92
C VAL A 195 7.72 7.21 1.45
N PHE A 196 6.84 7.58 2.37
CA PHE A 196 5.70 8.44 2.09
C PHE A 196 5.50 9.48 3.19
N VAL A 197 5.23 10.71 2.76
CA VAL A 197 4.82 11.82 3.64
C VAL A 197 3.60 12.48 3.00
N ARG A 198 2.54 12.65 3.78
CA ARG A 198 1.30 13.31 3.34
C ARG A 198 1.59 14.72 2.82
N ARG A 199 0.91 15.13 1.76
CA ARG A 199 1.19 16.35 1.00
C ARG A 199 1.24 17.61 1.88
N GLY A 200 0.33 17.74 2.85
CA GLY A 200 0.30 18.88 3.77
C GLY A 200 1.50 18.99 4.72
N HIS A 201 2.27 17.91 4.86
CA HIS A 201 3.42 17.80 5.77
C HIS A 201 4.77 17.75 5.04
N ARG A 202 4.78 17.72 3.70
CA ARG A 202 6.00 17.75 2.89
C ARG A 202 6.76 19.07 3.05
N CYS A 203 8.04 19.06 2.65
CA CYS A 203 8.95 20.22 2.75
C CYS A 203 9.26 20.69 4.18
N ARG A 204 9.02 19.86 5.20
CA ARG A 204 9.31 20.15 6.62
C ARG A 204 10.45 19.29 7.20
N GLY A 205 11.33 18.76 6.34
CA GLY A 205 12.45 17.90 6.76
C GLY A 205 12.10 16.44 7.10
N LEU A 206 10.82 16.05 7.03
CA LEU A 206 10.36 14.72 7.47
C LEU A 206 10.99 13.55 6.69
N GLY A 207 11.17 13.69 5.38
CA GLY A 207 11.85 12.64 4.59
C GLY A 207 13.33 12.48 4.96
N MET A 208 14.00 13.56 5.36
CA MET A 208 15.38 13.47 5.87
C MET A 208 15.42 12.80 7.23
N ALA A 209 14.47 13.10 8.12
CA ALA A 209 14.36 12.44 9.41
C ALA A 209 14.12 10.92 9.27
N MET A 210 13.25 10.50 8.33
CA MET A 210 13.04 9.09 8.01
C MET A 210 14.30 8.40 7.48
N LEU A 211 15.05 9.07 6.58
CA LEU A 211 16.30 8.52 6.06
C LEU A 211 17.38 8.42 7.15
N GLN A 212 17.45 9.41 8.03
CA GLN A 212 18.37 9.42 9.17
C GLN A 212 18.06 8.26 10.12
N ASP A 213 16.81 8.12 10.54
CA ASP A 213 16.34 7.05 11.43
C ASP A 213 16.62 5.66 10.83
N PHE A 214 16.42 5.46 9.52
CA PHE A 214 16.84 4.25 8.83
C PHE A 214 18.35 3.99 8.89
N CYS A 215 19.19 5.02 8.69
CA CYS A 215 20.65 4.85 8.77
C CYS A 215 21.13 4.53 10.19
N GLU A 216 20.45 5.07 11.20
CA GLU A 216 20.71 4.82 12.61
C GLU A 216 20.29 3.40 13.04
N ASP A 217 19.13 2.93 12.60
CA ASP A 217 18.64 1.55 12.83
C ASP A 217 19.66 0.50 12.33
N PHE A 218 20.31 0.78 11.21
CA PHE A 218 21.26 -0.13 10.56
C PHE A 218 22.70 0.40 10.59
N ARG A 219 23.09 1.10 11.68
CA ARG A 219 24.44 1.70 11.83
C ARG A 219 25.62 0.73 11.68
N GLU A 220 25.39 -0.56 11.94
CA GLU A 220 26.42 -1.61 11.89
C GLU A 220 26.64 -2.15 10.46
N ASP A 221 25.67 -1.98 9.56
CA ASP A 221 25.79 -2.41 8.17
C ASP A 221 26.66 -1.42 7.37
N SER A 222 27.66 -1.97 6.68
CA SER A 222 28.57 -1.20 5.83
C SER A 222 27.92 -0.66 4.55
N ALA A 223 26.75 -1.19 4.16
CA ALA A 223 26.00 -0.77 3.00
C ALA A 223 24.50 -0.85 3.27
N LEU A 224 23.79 0.20 2.90
CA LEU A 224 22.35 0.39 3.04
C LEU A 224 21.74 0.71 1.67
N GLY A 225 20.54 0.19 1.43
CA GLY A 225 19.82 0.36 0.17
C GLY A 225 18.67 1.35 0.26
N VAL A 226 18.39 2.01 -0.85
CA VAL A 226 17.10 2.63 -1.18
C VAL A 226 16.58 1.91 -2.42
N SER A 227 15.33 1.45 -2.40
CA SER A 227 14.76 0.66 -3.50
C SER A 227 14.82 1.41 -4.83
N TRP A 228 15.20 0.69 -5.88
CA TRP A 228 15.12 1.15 -7.26
C TRP A 228 13.68 0.99 -7.81
N PRO A 229 13.18 1.93 -8.63
CA PRO A 229 13.82 3.21 -8.98
C PRO A 229 13.62 4.26 -7.88
N ILE A 230 14.66 5.04 -7.60
CA ILE A 230 14.58 6.15 -6.66
C ILE A 230 13.75 7.28 -7.26
N SER A 231 12.71 7.72 -6.53
CA SER A 231 11.88 8.82 -6.99
C SER A 231 12.68 10.15 -7.01
N PRO A 232 12.36 11.11 -7.91
CA PRO A 232 13.03 12.40 -7.94
C PRO A 232 12.98 13.16 -6.60
N ALA A 233 11.87 13.02 -5.87
CA ALA A 233 11.71 13.61 -4.54
C ALA A 233 12.64 12.96 -3.52
N MET A 234 12.75 11.63 -3.51
CA MET A 234 13.64 10.91 -2.61
C MET A 234 15.11 11.17 -2.94
N LEU A 235 15.47 11.30 -4.22
CA LEU A 235 16.82 11.67 -4.63
C LEU A 235 17.21 13.06 -4.12
N GLN A 236 16.28 14.02 -4.07
CA GLN A 236 16.51 15.34 -3.45
C GLN A 236 16.72 15.22 -1.93
N VAL A 237 15.99 14.34 -1.25
CA VAL A 237 16.19 14.04 0.18
C VAL A 237 17.59 13.46 0.39
N CYS A 238 17.97 12.42 -0.37
CA CYS A 238 19.30 11.83 -0.31
C CYS A 238 20.40 12.85 -0.58
N ARG A 239 20.23 13.73 -1.57
CA ARG A 239 21.19 14.81 -1.85
C ARG A 239 21.41 15.68 -0.62
N LYS A 240 20.34 16.20 0.00
CA LYS A 240 20.45 17.07 1.19
C LYS A 240 21.06 16.33 2.37
N PHE A 241 20.63 15.08 2.59
CA PHE A 241 21.13 14.23 3.67
C PHE A 241 22.64 13.95 3.51
N LEU A 242 23.08 13.48 2.35
CA LEU A 242 24.49 13.17 2.07
C LEU A 242 25.40 14.42 2.04
N SER A 243 24.84 15.60 1.77
CA SER A 243 25.56 16.86 1.97
C SER A 243 25.81 17.16 3.45
N ALA A 244 24.81 16.92 4.31
CA ALA A 244 24.90 17.14 5.76
C ALA A 244 25.66 16.03 6.52
N HIS A 245 25.67 14.81 5.98
CA HIS A 245 26.26 13.61 6.59
C HIS A 245 27.32 12.97 5.67
N PRO A 246 28.56 13.52 5.61
CA PRO A 246 29.62 12.98 4.78
C PRO A 246 29.96 11.52 5.03
N GLU A 247 29.79 11.06 6.27
CA GLU A 247 29.99 9.69 6.74
C GLU A 247 29.08 8.67 6.03
N GLU A 248 27.89 9.08 5.58
CA GLU A 248 26.92 8.20 4.93
C GLU A 248 27.12 8.08 3.40
N ARG A 249 28.01 8.90 2.80
CA ARG A 249 28.21 8.96 1.33
C ARG A 249 28.65 7.63 0.72
N GLY A 250 29.41 6.83 1.47
CA GLY A 250 29.86 5.50 1.05
C GLY A 250 28.87 4.37 1.40
N ARG A 251 27.86 4.66 2.23
CA ARG A 251 26.94 3.65 2.78
C ARG A 251 25.64 3.55 2.00
N LEU A 252 25.16 4.64 1.37
CA LEU A 252 23.86 4.66 0.69
C LEU A 252 23.93 4.33 -0.81
N TRP A 253 23.17 3.30 -1.20
CA TRP A 253 23.09 2.77 -2.55
C TRP A 253 21.64 2.74 -3.03
N GLU A 254 21.40 2.99 -4.31
CA GLU A 254 20.14 2.66 -4.97
C GLU A 254 20.22 1.20 -5.41
N VAL A 255 19.21 0.40 -5.09
CA VAL A 255 19.31 -1.06 -5.09
C VAL A 255 18.19 -1.71 -5.86
N GLU A 256 18.56 -2.53 -6.84
CA GLU A 256 17.67 -3.54 -7.42
C GLU A 256 17.77 -4.84 -6.61
N PRO A 257 16.65 -5.51 -6.28
CA PRO A 257 16.69 -6.78 -5.55
C PRO A 257 17.49 -7.87 -6.29
N PRO A 258 18.26 -8.74 -5.61
CA PRO A 258 18.51 -8.82 -4.15
C PRO A 258 19.57 -7.84 -3.61
N GLY A 259 20.12 -6.98 -4.45
CA GLY A 259 21.14 -6.02 -4.08
C GLY A 259 22.53 -6.63 -3.96
N ALA A 260 22.95 -7.45 -4.93
CA ALA A 260 24.37 -7.80 -5.07
C ALA A 260 25.21 -6.60 -5.53
N TRP A 261 26.55 -6.69 -5.51
CA TRP A 261 27.44 -5.58 -5.90
C TRP A 261 27.15 -4.99 -7.29
N GLY A 262 26.76 -5.83 -8.26
CA GLY A 262 26.37 -5.38 -9.60
C GLY A 262 24.95 -4.82 -9.72
N GLN A 263 24.19 -4.79 -8.61
CA GLN A 263 22.80 -4.35 -8.53
C GLN A 263 22.65 -3.14 -7.58
N ARG A 264 23.75 -2.44 -7.35
CA ARG A 264 23.83 -1.27 -6.47
C ARG A 264 24.49 -0.14 -7.22
N ASP A 265 23.85 1.02 -7.21
CA ASP A 265 24.42 2.26 -7.71
C ASP A 265 24.66 3.24 -6.56
N SER A 266 25.83 3.85 -6.49
CA SER A 266 26.10 4.84 -5.43
C SER A 266 25.18 6.06 -5.61
N ILE A 267 24.35 6.33 -4.61
CA ILE A 267 23.45 7.50 -4.63
C ILE A 267 24.27 8.78 -4.63
N TRP A 268 25.38 8.82 -3.89
CA TRP A 268 26.26 9.99 -3.86
C TRP A 268 26.84 10.30 -5.25
N LEU A 269 27.35 9.28 -5.96
CA LEU A 269 27.87 9.49 -7.31
C LEU A 269 26.77 9.94 -8.28
N LYS A 270 25.56 9.36 -8.21
CA LYS A 270 24.40 9.81 -8.99
C LYS A 270 24.07 11.29 -8.74
N VAL A 271 24.10 11.73 -7.48
CA VAL A 271 23.88 13.13 -7.09
C VAL A 271 24.96 14.06 -7.66
N GLN A 272 26.24 13.66 -7.61
CA GLN A 272 27.35 14.47 -8.13
C GLN A 272 27.30 14.61 -9.66
N LEU A 273 27.06 13.50 -10.37
CA LEU A 273 26.93 13.50 -11.83
C LEU A 273 25.68 14.25 -12.32
N GLY A 274 24.62 14.30 -11.51
CA GLY A 274 23.45 15.14 -11.81
C GLY A 274 23.74 16.64 -11.65
N GLN A 275 24.66 17.03 -10.75
CA GLN A 275 25.05 18.43 -10.55
C GLN A 275 25.92 18.95 -11.70
N SER A 276 26.80 18.12 -12.28
CA SER A 276 27.62 18.53 -13.42
C SER A 276 26.84 18.72 -14.73
N ARG A 277 25.55 18.33 -14.76
CA ARG A 277 24.64 18.52 -15.91
C ARG A 277 23.77 19.77 -15.82
N LEU A 278 23.81 20.52 -14.71
CA LEU A 278 23.15 21.82 -14.58
C LEU A 278 24.21 22.91 -14.75
N PRO A 279 24.16 23.74 -15.81
CA PRO A 279 24.96 24.96 -15.87
C PRO A 279 24.54 25.88 -14.72
N ASP A 280 25.52 26.41 -13.99
CA ASP A 280 25.26 27.48 -13.00
C ASP A 280 24.53 28.64 -13.70
N PRO A 281 23.43 29.18 -13.12
CA PRO A 281 22.92 30.47 -13.53
C PRO A 281 23.99 31.51 -13.20
N LEU A 282 24.64 32.04 -14.24
CA LEU A 282 25.58 33.14 -14.11
C LEU A 282 24.94 34.30 -13.34
N PRO A 283 25.67 34.97 -12.43
CA PRO A 283 25.14 36.10 -11.69
C PRO A 283 24.86 37.26 -12.64
N GLY A 284 23.62 37.75 -12.60
CA GLY A 284 23.08 38.76 -13.50
C GLY A 284 23.79 40.12 -13.40
N ASN A 285 23.97 40.73 -14.56
CA ASN A 285 24.20 42.17 -14.68
C ASN A 285 22.84 42.88 -14.62
N PRO A 286 22.72 44.02 -13.90
CA PRO A 286 21.49 44.82 -13.91
C PRO A 286 21.46 45.75 -15.13
N SER A 287 20.26 46.27 -15.43
CA SER A 287 19.89 47.38 -16.33
C SER A 287 19.62 46.96 -17.80
N GLU A 288 18.54 47.34 -18.49
CA GLU A 288 17.54 48.41 -18.34
C GLU A 288 16.17 48.02 -18.94
N ASP A 289 15.17 48.82 -18.54
CA ASP A 289 13.78 48.97 -18.97
C ASP A 289 13.44 48.75 -20.46
N GLY A 290 12.16 48.37 -20.69
CA GLY A 290 11.47 48.75 -21.93
C GLY A 290 10.39 47.80 -22.45
N SER A 291 9.15 48.03 -22.02
CA SER A 291 7.92 47.97 -22.83
C SER A 291 7.50 46.66 -23.54
N SER A 292 6.39 46.08 -23.06
CA SER A 292 5.45 45.28 -23.86
C SER A 292 4.69 46.18 -24.88
N PRO A 293 4.02 45.67 -25.96
CA PRO A 293 2.89 44.72 -25.85
C PRO A 293 2.69 43.70 -26.99
N GLY A 294 2.06 42.57 -26.62
CA GLY A 294 1.04 41.80 -27.37
C GLY A 294 1.31 41.29 -28.80
N GLN A 295 1.23 39.98 -29.02
CA GLN A 295 0.17 39.35 -29.84
C GLN A 295 0.32 37.81 -29.94
N THR A 296 -0.85 37.21 -30.12
CA THR A 296 -1.24 35.83 -30.46
C THR A 296 -0.43 35.14 -31.58
N SER A 297 -0.23 33.81 -31.48
CA SER A 297 -0.75 32.77 -32.40
C SER A 297 0.09 31.47 -32.45
N GLN A 298 -0.64 30.34 -32.50
CA GLN A 298 -0.39 29.05 -33.19
C GLN A 298 0.84 28.21 -32.78
N ASP A 299 0.64 27.01 -32.22
CA ASP A 299 0.29 25.73 -32.88
C ASP A 299 1.47 25.15 -33.68
N ASP A 300 2.16 24.18 -33.08
CA ASP A 300 3.00 23.21 -33.78
C ASP A 300 3.09 21.92 -32.95
N GLY A 301 2.71 20.80 -33.57
CA GLY A 301 2.47 19.50 -32.93
C GLY A 301 3.73 18.73 -32.49
N PRO A 302 3.56 17.62 -31.76
CA PRO A 302 4.67 16.89 -31.15
C PRO A 302 5.35 15.94 -32.16
N ARG A 303 6.66 16.12 -32.33
CA ARG A 303 7.54 15.14 -32.97
C ARG A 303 7.82 13.97 -32.03
N GLN A 304 7.62 12.78 -32.58
CA GLN A 304 7.95 11.48 -32.02
C GLN A 304 9.45 11.34 -31.73
N SER A 305 9.79 10.73 -30.60
CA SER A 305 11.02 9.94 -30.46
C SER A 305 10.75 8.69 -29.63
N ARG A 306 11.46 7.64 -30.00
CA ARG A 306 11.12 6.22 -29.87
C ARG A 306 11.55 5.60 -28.53
N SER A 307 10.72 4.66 -28.09
CA SER A 307 10.99 3.39 -27.41
C SER A 307 12.29 3.20 -26.61
N GLY A 308 12.13 3.02 -25.30
CA GLY A 308 12.98 2.21 -24.43
C GLY A 308 12.07 1.50 -23.42
N GLU A 309 12.12 0.18 -23.38
CA GLU A 309 11.15 -0.72 -22.76
C GLU A 309 11.01 -0.54 -21.24
N SER A 310 9.76 -0.40 -20.79
CA SER A 310 9.37 -0.47 -19.39
C SER A 310 9.07 -1.92 -19.04
N SER A 311 9.96 -2.57 -18.27
CA SER A 311 9.71 -3.91 -17.73
C SER A 311 8.56 -3.86 -16.72
N GLN A 312 7.41 -4.33 -17.20
CA GLN A 312 6.14 -4.43 -16.48
C GLN A 312 6.05 -5.81 -15.81
N GLU A 313 5.86 -5.86 -14.50
CA GLU A 313 5.40 -7.08 -13.82
C GLU A 313 3.96 -7.38 -14.28
N ARG A 314 3.80 -8.30 -15.23
CA ARG A 314 2.53 -8.99 -15.51
C ARG A 314 2.51 -10.27 -14.69
N ILE A 315 1.50 -10.44 -13.85
CA ILE A 315 1.09 -11.76 -13.35
C ILE A 315 -0.34 -11.98 -13.82
N GLY A 316 -0.52 -13.07 -14.56
CA GLY A 316 -1.70 -13.36 -15.37
C GLY A 316 -2.98 -13.51 -14.55
N GLY A 317 -4.06 -12.93 -15.09
CA GLY A 317 -5.42 -13.24 -14.68
C GLY A 317 -5.78 -14.66 -15.11
N VAL A 318 -6.34 -15.42 -14.17
CA VAL A 318 -7.09 -16.63 -14.46
C VAL A 318 -8.49 -16.18 -14.84
N GLU A 319 -8.84 -16.29 -16.12
CA GLU A 319 -10.23 -16.21 -16.59
C GLU A 319 -10.91 -17.59 -16.46
N PRO A 320 -12.23 -17.64 -16.28
CA PRO A 320 -12.96 -18.86 -15.92
C PRO A 320 -13.23 -19.73 -17.15
N GLU A 321 -13.01 -21.04 -17.06
CA GLU A 321 -13.53 -21.98 -18.05
C GLU A 321 -15.05 -22.09 -17.92
N GLU A 322 -15.76 -21.57 -18.94
CA GLU A 322 -17.16 -21.85 -19.19
C GLU A 322 -17.33 -23.30 -19.69
N ALA A 323 -18.22 -24.04 -19.04
CA ALA A 323 -18.71 -25.32 -19.52
C ALA A 323 -19.45 -25.16 -20.85
N LYS A 324 -19.08 -25.97 -21.85
CA LYS A 324 -19.94 -26.30 -22.98
C LYS A 324 -19.95 -27.80 -23.22
N GLU A 325 -21.11 -28.38 -23.02
CA GLU A 325 -21.51 -29.72 -23.46
C GLU A 325 -21.74 -29.79 -24.98
N ASP A 326 -21.68 -31.03 -25.45
CA ASP A 326 -22.21 -31.66 -26.66
C ASP A 326 -21.37 -31.65 -27.96
N GLN A 327 -20.83 -32.82 -28.38
CA GLN A 327 -21.44 -33.97 -29.12
C GLN A 327 -21.14 -33.77 -30.63
N ASP A 328 -20.66 -34.67 -31.48
CA ASP A 328 -20.64 -36.14 -31.56
C ASP A 328 -19.67 -36.60 -32.69
N CYS A 329 -19.51 -37.93 -32.85
CA CYS A 329 -19.05 -38.71 -34.03
C CYS A 329 -17.80 -39.60 -33.85
N ALA A 330 -18.03 -40.74 -33.19
CA ALA A 330 -18.10 -42.11 -33.76
C ALA A 330 -16.88 -42.84 -34.40
N VAL A 331 -16.90 -44.15 -34.08
CA VAL A 331 -16.29 -45.36 -34.70
C VAL A 331 -14.86 -45.71 -34.24
N GLY A 332 -14.55 -46.89 -33.70
CA GLY A 332 -15.30 -48.13 -33.44
C GLY A 332 -14.35 -49.24 -32.94
N GLU A 333 -14.94 -50.30 -32.36
CA GLU A 333 -14.38 -51.63 -31.99
C GLU A 333 -13.33 -51.66 -30.84
N ALA A 334 -13.28 -52.61 -29.89
CA ALA A 334 -13.79 -53.99 -29.82
C ALA A 334 -14.07 -54.44 -28.36
N ALA A 335 -14.86 -55.53 -28.25
CA ALA A 335 -15.28 -56.31 -27.07
C ALA A 335 -14.09 -56.84 -26.21
N ALA A 336 -14.21 -57.34 -24.96
CA ALA A 336 -15.22 -58.23 -24.38
C ALA A 336 -15.04 -58.40 -22.84
N GLU A 337 -16.15 -58.84 -22.21
CA GLU A 337 -16.27 -59.72 -21.02
C GLU A 337 -16.02 -59.21 -19.57
N LEU A 338 -17.13 -59.26 -18.80
CA LEU A 338 -17.29 -59.22 -17.34
C LEU A 338 -17.65 -60.65 -16.82
N PRO A 339 -18.00 -60.89 -15.53
CA PRO A 339 -17.07 -61.12 -14.42
C PRO A 339 -17.43 -62.37 -13.58
N GLY A 340 -16.51 -62.83 -12.73
CA GLY A 340 -16.73 -63.92 -11.77
C GLY A 340 -17.31 -63.46 -10.42
N ARG A 341 -18.61 -63.73 -10.21
CA ARG A 341 -19.30 -64.25 -9.00
C ARG A 341 -18.87 -63.80 -7.59
N ARG A 342 -19.80 -63.17 -6.81
CA ARG A 342 -20.72 -63.74 -5.75
C ARG A 342 -19.99 -64.14 -4.45
N CYS A 343 -20.42 -63.87 -3.20
CA CYS A 343 -21.73 -63.72 -2.52
C CYS A 343 -21.56 -62.70 -1.34
N ARG A 344 -22.53 -61.88 -0.93
CA ARG A 344 -23.65 -62.13 0.04
C ARG A 344 -23.19 -62.89 1.31
N ALA A 345 -23.52 -62.51 2.55
CA ALA A 345 -24.61 -61.69 3.06
C ALA A 345 -24.37 -61.34 4.56
N GLU A 346 -25.09 -60.30 5.03
CA GLU A 346 -25.73 -60.18 6.37
C GLU A 346 -24.87 -60.19 7.64
N LEU A 347 -25.23 -59.58 8.78
CA LEU A 347 -26.10 -58.48 9.22
C LEU A 347 -25.80 -58.42 10.74
N ASP A 348 -25.87 -57.20 11.29
CA ASP A 348 -26.18 -56.88 12.69
C ASP A 348 -25.39 -57.47 13.88
N GLY A 349 -25.05 -56.57 14.82
CA GLY A 349 -25.03 -56.97 16.23
C GLY A 349 -24.13 -56.19 17.20
N LYS A 350 -24.64 -55.05 17.69
CA LYS A 350 -24.57 -54.56 19.09
C LYS A 350 -23.23 -54.30 19.79
N ARG A 351 -23.15 -53.06 20.28
CA ARG A 351 -22.73 -52.57 21.62
C ARG A 351 -21.43 -53.10 22.21
N ALA A 352 -20.49 -52.18 22.43
CA ALA A 352 -20.20 -51.66 23.76
C ALA A 352 -19.67 -50.22 23.63
#